data_AF-A0A7J4TH78-F1
#
_entry.id   AF-A0A7J4TH78-F1
#
_cell.length_a   1.000
_cell.length_b   1.000
_cell.length_c   1.000
_cell.angle_alpha   90.00
_cell.angle_beta   90.00
_cell.angle_gamma   90.00
#
_symmetry.space_group_name_H-M   'P 1'
#
loop_
_entity.id
_entity.type
_entity.pdbx_description
1 polymer ?
#
loop_
_entity_poly.entity_id
_entity_poly.type
_entity_poly.pdbx_seq_one_letter_code
_entity_poly.pdbx_strand_id
1 'polypeptide(L)' 'GIGVEPASAASIAGLIKLVNTGKIDKGEQIVCVVTGHVLKDPNVAINACEEPIEIDPDIDSLLKVIKGN' A
#
# COMPACT_ATOMS: atom_id res chain seq x y z
N GLY A 1 0.84 0.25 8.58
CA GLY A 1 0.07 0.88 7.49
C GLY A 1 -1.41 0.58 7.65
N ILE A 2 -2.26 1.13 6.78
CA ILE A 2 -3.70 0.84 6.73
C ILE A 2 -3.97 0.07 5.43
N GLY A 3 -4.48 -1.17 5.53
CA GLY A 3 -4.80 -2.00 4.37
C GLY A 3 -6.30 -1.97 4.06
N VAL A 4 -6.66 -1.63 2.81
CA VAL A 4 -8.06 -1.55 2.35
C VAL A 4 -8.25 -2.24 1.01
N GLU A 5 -9.49 -2.60 0.67
CA GLU A 5 -9.81 -3.13 -0.66
C GLU A 5 -9.63 -2.05 -1.76
N PRO A 6 -9.43 -2.42 -3.05
CA PRO A 6 -9.22 -1.46 -4.14
C PRO A 6 -10.32 -0.41 -4.28
N ALA A 7 -11.59 -0.82 -4.13
CA ALA A 7 -12.72 0.10 -4.21
C ALA A 7 -12.66 1.19 -3.12
N SER A 8 -12.19 0.84 -1.92
CA SER A 8 -11.98 1.81 -0.84
C SER A 8 -10.79 2.74 -1.12
N ALA A 9 -9.70 2.20 -1.69
CA ALA A 9 -8.52 2.97 -2.07
C ALA A 9 -8.81 4.04 -3.15
N ALA A 10 -9.88 3.88 -3.93
CA ALA A 10 -10.29 4.86 -4.94
C ALA A 10 -10.56 6.26 -4.36
N SER A 11 -11.07 6.35 -3.13
CA SER A 11 -11.30 7.63 -2.45
C SER A 11 -9.99 8.40 -2.22
N ILE A 12 -8.94 7.69 -1.81
CA ILE A 12 -7.59 8.24 -1.61
C ILE A 12 -6.94 8.59 -2.95
N ALA A 13 -7.04 7.70 -3.95
CA ALA A 13 -6.53 7.96 -5.29
C ALA A 13 -7.18 9.20 -5.93
N GLY A 14 -8.50 9.37 -5.74
CA GLY A 14 -9.24 10.54 -6.15
C GLY A 14 -8.76 11.80 -5.45
N LEU A 15 -8.56 11.76 -4.13
CA LEU A 15 -8.02 12.89 -3.37
C LEU A 15 -6.64 13.31 -3.90
N ILE A 16 -5.72 12.37 -4.10
CA ILE A 16 -4.38 12.65 -4.67
C ILE A 16 -4.52 13.38 -6.01
N LYS A 17 -5.39 12.89 -6.90
CA LYS A 17 -5.63 13.54 -8.20
C LYS A 17 -6.22 14.94 -8.06
N LEU A 18 -7.17 15.15 -7.16
CA LEU A 18 -7.84 16.44 -6.97
C LEU A 18 -6.87 17.48 -6.38
N VAL A 19 -6.02 17.08 -5.43
CA VAL A 19 -4.95 17.95 -4.91
C VAL A 19 -3.94 18.30 -6.00
N ASN A 20 -3.51 17.32 -6.79
CA ASN A 20 -2.56 17.55 -7.89
C ASN A 20 -3.13 18.48 -8.99
N THR A 21 -4.45 18.53 -9.14
CA THR A 21 -5.12 19.40 -10.11
C THR A 21 -5.59 20.74 -9.52
N GLY A 22 -5.28 21.03 -8.25
CA GLY A 22 -5.66 22.26 -7.58
C GLY A 22 -7.16 22.41 -7.33
N LYS A 23 -7.92 21.31 -7.39
CA LYS A 23 -9.37 21.29 -7.09
C LYS A 23 -9.66 21.19 -5.60
N ILE A 24 -8.69 20.71 -4.82
CA ILE A 24 -8.72 20.64 -3.36
C ILE A 24 -7.41 21.26 -2.87
N ASP A 25 -7.50 22.21 -1.95
CA ASP A 25 -6.35 22.82 -1.32
C ASP A 25 -5.76 21.94 -0.22
N LYS A 26 -4.44 22.04 -0.01
CA LYS A 26 -3.72 21.28 1.02
C LYS A 26 -4.13 21.61 2.46
N GLY A 27 -4.83 22.72 2.67
CA GLY A 27 -5.35 23.14 3.97
C GLY A 27 -6.73 22.61 4.32
N GLU A 28 -7.42 21.96 3.37
CA GLU A 28 -8.76 21.42 3.59
C GLU A 28 -8.76 20.14 4.43
N GLN A 29 -9.80 19.94 5.24
CA GLN A 29 -10.01 18.70 5.97
C GLN A 29 -10.93 17.77 5.18
N ILE A 30 -10.41 16.61 4.78
CA ILE A 30 -11.12 15.64 3.95
C ILE A 30 -11.24 14.30 4.69
N VAL A 31 -12.40 13.66 4.59
CA VAL A 31 -12.64 12.30 5.10
C VAL A 31 -12.74 11.33 3.93
N CYS A 32 -11.78 10.42 3.80
CA CYS A 32 -11.83 9.31 2.84
C CYS A 32 -12.52 8.10 3.49
N VAL A 33 -13.70 7.73 3.00
CA VAL A 33 -14.46 6.59 3.53
C VAL A 33 -13.90 5.28 2.98
N VAL A 34 -13.66 4.34 3.90
CA VAL A 34 -13.23 2.98 3.60
C VAL A 34 -14.40 2.04 3.90
N THR A 35 -14.87 1.31 2.89
CA THR A 35 -16.01 0.40 2.99
C THR A 35 -15.61 -1.05 3.25
N GLY A 36 -14.36 -1.42 2.98
CA GLY A 36 -13.91 -2.81 3.08
C GLY A 36 -12.44 -2.97 3.47
N HIS A 37 -12.21 -3.99 4.30
CA HIS A 37 -10.89 -4.40 4.77
C HIS A 37 -10.07 -5.08 3.66
N VAL A 38 -8.74 -4.97 3.70
CA VAL A 38 -7.84 -5.61 2.71
C VAL A 38 -8.07 -7.12 2.55
N LEU A 39 -8.45 -7.81 3.63
CA LEU A 39 -8.67 -9.26 3.64
C LEU A 39 -9.98 -9.72 2.99
N LYS A 40 -10.81 -8.80 2.49
CA LYS A 40 -12.04 -9.16 1.77
C LYS A 40 -11.75 -9.88 0.45
N ASP A 41 -10.65 -9.53 -0.20
CA ASP A 41 -10.08 -10.29 -1.32
C ASP A 41 -8.54 -10.34 -1.19
N PRO A 42 -8.00 -11.40 -0.55
CA PRO A 42 -6.57 -11.50 -0.29
C PRO A 42 -5.74 -11.63 -1.58
N ASN A 43 -6.32 -12.11 -2.68
CA ASN A 43 -5.57 -12.28 -3.93
C ASN A 43 -5.17 -10.93 -4.50
N VAL A 44 -6.00 -9.89 -4.35
CA VAL A 44 -5.63 -8.55 -4.78
C VAL A 44 -4.43 -8.01 -4.00
N ALA A 45 -4.37 -8.28 -2.70
CA ALA A 45 -3.22 -7.89 -1.89
C ALA A 45 -1.95 -8.66 -2.30
N ILE A 46 -2.06 -9.97 -2.53
CA ILE A 46 -0.94 -10.81 -2.99
C ILE A 46 -0.41 -10.31 -4.35
N ASN A 47 -1.30 -10.08 -5.31
CA ASN A 47 -0.94 -9.61 -6.66
C ASN A 47 -0.35 -8.19 -6.68
N ALA A 48 -0.57 -7.39 -5.62
CA ALA A 48 -0.01 -6.06 -5.49
C ALA A 48 1.37 -6.05 -4.81
N CYS A 49 1.81 -7.19 -4.26
CA CYS A 49 3.11 -7.35 -3.64
C CYS A 49 4.13 -7.92 -4.64
N GLU A 50 5.40 -7.64 -4.39
CA GLU A 50 6.51 -8.35 -5.02
C GLU A 50 6.74 -9.69 -4.30
N GLU A 51 7.29 -10.67 -5.01
CA GLU A 51 7.63 -11.96 -4.41
C GLU A 51 8.70 -11.79 -3.32
N PRO A 52 8.57 -12.49 -2.17
CA PRO A 52 9.59 -12.48 -1.15
C PRO A 52 10.94 -12.98 -1.68
N ILE A 53 12.03 -12.36 -1.23
CA ILE A 53 13.38 -12.81 -1.55
C ILE A 53 13.63 -14.16 -0.87
N GLU A 54 13.88 -15.21 -1.65
CA GLU A 54 14.31 -16.50 -1.13
C GLU A 54 15.79 -16.48 -0.72
N ILE A 55 16.09 -17.08 0.43
CA ILE A 55 17.45 -17.20 0.97
C ILE A 55 17.69 -18.59 1.53
N ASP A 56 18.96 -18.99 1.61
CA ASP A 56 19.36 -20.19 2.34
C ASP A 56 19.00 -20.06 3.84
N PRO A 57 18.69 -21.17 4.55
CA PRO A 57 18.23 -21.16 5.93
C PRO A 57 19.39 -20.95 6.93
N ASP A 58 20.20 -19.92 6.72
CA ASP A 58 21.35 -19.56 7.53
C ASP A 58 21.43 -18.04 7.80
N ILE A 59 22.11 -17.69 8.89
CA ILE A 59 22.19 -16.30 9.36
C ILE A 59 23.04 -15.43 8.43
N ASP A 60 24.07 -15.98 7.79
CA ASP A 60 24.96 -15.20 6.92
C ASP A 60 24.20 -14.73 5.67
N SER A 61 23.37 -15.61 5.09
CA SER A 61 22.47 -15.30 3.97
C SER A 61 21.45 -14.22 4.34
N LEU A 62 20.82 -14.32 5.52
CA LEU A 62 19.90 -13.29 6.02
C LEU A 62 20.57 -11.92 6.20
N LEU A 63 21.77 -11.90 6.79
CA LEU A 63 22.50 -10.66 7.06
C LEU A 63 22.92 -9.94 5.79
N LYS A 64 23.30 -10.66 4.72
CA LYS A 64 23.63 -10.08 3.42
C LYS A 64 22.45 -9.31 2.82
N VAL A 65 21.24 -9.86 2.90
CA VAL A 65 20.03 -9.23 2.34
C VAL A 65 19.59 -8.02 3.16
N ILE A 66 19.59 -8.13 4.50
CA ILE A 66 19.13 -7.04 5.37
C ILE A 66 20.11 -5.86 5.39
N LYS A 67 21.43 -6.13 5.40
CA LYS A 67 22.44 -5.07 5.43
C LYS A 67 22.63 -4.39 4.07
N GLY A 68 22.04 -4.95 3.01
CA GLY A 68 21.97 -4.38 1.67
C GLY A 68 23.33 -3.91 1.17
N ASN A 69 24.20 -4.84 0.76
CA ASN A 69 25.57 -4.58 0.24
C ASN A 69 26.32 -3.41 0.91
#